data_AF-A0A7Y7AEE9-F1
#
_entry.id   AF-A0A7Y7AEE9-F1
#
_cell.length_a   1.000
_cell.length_b   1.000
_cell.length_c   1.000
_cell.angle_alpha   90.00
_cell.angle_beta   90.00
_cell.angle_gamma   90.00
#
_symmetry.space_group_name_H-M   'P 1'
#
loop_
_entity.id
_entity.type
_entity.pdbx_description
1 polymer ?
#
loop_
_entity_poly.entity_id
_entity_poly.type
_entity_poly.pdbx_seq_one_letter_code
_entity_poly.pdbx_strand_id
1 'polypeptide(L)'
;MEVVIGIVFFLVIVVSLRTQKFFHPEGVQPWIMPVAFTIKCAAGLLFLQFYIFQQEDAHLKNDAGAFYHEAQILNTVYDESPSDYFKLISGIGATEELSQKYLGETNHWDSGKQAVFHDNRNIIRAHALVDFISVGSITVHMLVFSLLSLIGTFLLFLVLKQHSALHPIFIFALLLLLPNILFWSSGLLKEPFIVFGIGALSYGIAIKQTFGKRILFLGMGLFALLCFKPYILIALLASGFVYLIYSLAPKHKMITAIGIPIVLAGIFVLSFPTLVDKGTHRLSRKQFDFSNVGRGGIHVRYAPDSVFYYFTPKQISSLNIKGDSVWLTEEIDAYHVKLGDLAPPVPVHLTPNEQAWRLHFQQPRANSFVEIPAIQDDPLRLLTAAPNALFNTFLRPFPTDPGGKLKYLAFLETLILFSLLIVAIIQRRTLSDREKGFILSAFIFCVLLGLLIGWTTPVLGAIHRYRLPIQLAILCCTIIIWNPHIKLLKK
;
A
#
# COMPACT_ATOMS: atom_id res chain seq x y z
N MET A 1 26.07 17.82 7.64
CA MET A 1 26.33 17.38 6.25
C MET A 1 25.04 16.96 5.55
N GLU A 2 24.25 16.04 6.12
CA GLU A 2 22.98 15.56 5.53
C GLU A 2 22.00 16.67 5.15
N VAL A 3 21.77 17.66 6.01
CA VAL A 3 20.87 18.80 5.73
C VAL A 3 21.30 19.57 4.48
N VAL A 4 22.60 19.79 4.30
CA VAL A 4 23.14 20.52 3.14
C VAL A 4 22.92 19.72 1.87
N ILE A 5 23.19 18.40 1.89
CA ILE A 5 22.93 17.51 0.75
C ILE A 5 21.44 17.52 0.40
N GLY A 6 20.56 17.39 1.39
CA GLY A 6 19.11 17.46 1.20
C GLY A 6 18.67 18.79 0.55
N ILE A 7 19.19 19.93 1.01
CA ILE A 7 18.89 21.24 0.42
C ILE A 7 19.37 21.32 -1.04
N VAL A 8 20.59 20.86 -1.33
CA VAL A 8 21.12 20.87 -2.71
C VAL A 8 20.25 20.01 -3.63
N PHE A 9 19.90 18.79 -3.22
CA PHE A 9 19.00 17.92 -3.98
C PHE A 9 17.63 18.56 -4.20
N PHE A 10 17.05 19.15 -3.15
CA PHE A 10 15.78 19.85 -3.25
C PHE A 10 15.83 20.98 -4.29
N LEU A 11 16.85 21.84 -4.25
CA LEU A 11 17.03 22.94 -5.19
C LEU A 11 17.23 22.44 -6.62
N VAL A 12 18.05 21.39 -6.82
CA VAL A 12 18.27 20.78 -8.15
C VAL A 12 16.95 20.24 -8.72
N ILE A 13 16.14 19.55 -7.91
CA ILE A 13 14.84 19.03 -8.34
C ILE A 13 13.89 20.18 -8.66
N VAL A 14 13.80 21.21 -7.81
CA VAL A 14 12.95 22.39 -8.04
C VAL A 14 13.32 23.11 -9.34
N VAL A 15 14.60 23.35 -9.59
CA VAL A 15 15.09 23.97 -10.84
C VAL A 15 14.79 23.08 -12.04
N SER A 16 14.95 21.76 -11.91
CA SER A 16 14.62 20.81 -12.98
C SER A 16 13.13 20.82 -13.32
N LEU A 17 12.26 20.78 -12.30
CA LEU A 17 10.80 20.87 -12.47
C LEU A 17 10.38 22.19 -13.11
N ARG A 18 11.11 23.29 -12.85
CA ARG A 18 10.82 24.63 -13.39
C ARG A 18 11.32 24.86 -14.80
N THR A 19 12.35 24.14 -15.26
CA THR A 19 13.02 24.38 -16.55
C THR A 19 12.61 23.37 -17.63
N GLN A 20 12.28 22.13 -17.27
CA GLN A 20 11.97 21.08 -18.23
C GLN A 20 10.59 21.27 -18.88
N LYS A 21 10.55 21.38 -20.22
CA LYS A 21 9.31 21.61 -21.00
C LYS A 21 8.21 20.58 -20.75
N PHE A 22 8.57 19.33 -20.44
CA PHE A 22 7.62 18.26 -20.16
C PHE A 22 6.64 18.61 -19.03
N PHE A 23 7.10 19.37 -18.03
CA PHE A 23 6.31 19.78 -16.86
C PHE A 23 5.48 21.06 -17.08
N HIS A 24 5.52 21.63 -18.30
CA HIS A 24 4.83 22.88 -18.66
C HIS A 24 3.84 22.67 -19.80
N PRO A 25 2.79 21.85 -19.60
CA PRO A 25 1.76 21.69 -20.62
C PRO A 25 0.96 22.99 -20.78
N GLU A 26 0.35 23.17 -21.95
CA GLU A 26 -0.49 24.34 -22.24
C GLU A 26 -1.57 24.57 -21.16
N GLY A 27 -1.73 25.84 -20.75
CA GLY A 27 -2.68 26.26 -19.72
C GLY A 27 -2.26 25.97 -18.27
N VAL A 28 -1.02 25.54 -18.03
CA VAL A 28 -0.50 25.23 -16.69
C VAL A 28 0.68 26.14 -16.38
N GLN A 29 0.60 26.88 -15.27
CA GLN A 29 1.68 27.77 -14.84
C GLN A 29 2.95 26.99 -14.50
N PRO A 30 4.15 27.48 -14.90
CA PRO A 30 5.40 26.75 -14.69
C PRO A 30 5.82 26.50 -13.23
N TRP A 31 5.20 27.21 -12.28
CA TRP A 31 5.48 27.03 -10.86
C TRP A 31 4.66 25.91 -10.20
N ILE A 32 3.67 25.34 -10.90
CA ILE A 32 2.77 24.33 -10.32
C ILE A 32 3.54 23.08 -9.85
N MET A 33 4.47 22.57 -10.66
CA MET A 33 5.27 21.39 -10.30
C MET A 33 6.28 21.67 -9.17
N PRO A 34 7.07 22.76 -9.20
CA PRO A 34 7.91 23.16 -8.06
C PRO A 34 7.14 23.35 -6.75
N VAL A 35 5.99 24.03 -6.78
CA VAL A 35 5.16 24.25 -5.59
C VAL A 35 4.61 22.93 -5.07
N ALA A 36 4.11 22.06 -5.95
CA ALA A 36 3.62 20.75 -5.57
C ALA A 36 4.71 19.87 -4.97
N PHE A 37 5.92 19.90 -5.53
CA PHE A 37 7.07 19.21 -4.95
C PHE A 37 7.39 19.73 -3.55
N THR A 38 7.37 21.05 -3.36
CA THR A 38 7.60 21.68 -2.04
C THR A 38 6.55 21.23 -1.01
N ILE A 39 5.27 21.20 -1.39
CA ILE A 39 4.17 20.70 -0.54
C ILE A 39 4.40 19.22 -0.17
N LYS A 40 4.79 18.38 -1.13
CA LYS A 40 5.12 16.98 -0.86
C LYS A 40 6.34 16.82 0.03
N CYS A 41 7.39 17.62 -0.15
CA CYS A 41 8.56 17.61 0.71
C CYS A 41 8.18 17.99 2.15
N ALA A 42 7.32 18.99 2.33
CA ALA A 42 6.81 19.33 3.66
C ALA A 42 6.04 18.15 4.27
N ALA A 43 5.15 17.50 3.51
CA ALA A 43 4.44 16.30 3.97
C ALA A 43 5.38 15.12 4.26
N GLY A 44 6.44 14.95 3.47
CA GLY A 44 7.47 13.93 3.66
C GLY A 44 8.32 14.19 4.90
N LEU A 45 8.65 15.45 5.22
CA LEU A 45 9.29 15.81 6.48
C LEU A 45 8.38 15.51 7.69
N LEU A 46 7.08 15.80 7.58
CA LEU A 46 6.10 15.40 8.60
C LEU A 46 6.02 13.87 8.73
N PHE A 47 6.09 13.14 7.61
CA PHE A 47 6.17 11.68 7.63
C PHE A 47 7.40 11.19 8.39
N LEU A 48 8.60 11.73 8.10
CA LEU A 48 9.81 11.35 8.84
C LEU A 48 9.66 11.64 10.34
N GLN A 49 9.14 12.82 10.70
CA GLN A 49 8.96 13.22 12.10
C GLN A 49 7.99 12.30 12.85
N PHE A 50 6.78 12.11 12.31
CA PHE A 50 5.71 11.41 13.03
C PHE A 50 5.73 9.89 12.85
N TYR A 51 6.24 9.39 11.72
CA TYR A 51 6.21 7.97 11.41
C TYR A 51 7.52 7.27 11.74
N ILE A 52 8.67 7.97 11.65
CA ILE A 52 9.99 7.38 11.90
C ILE A 52 10.58 7.84 13.24
N PHE A 53 10.72 9.15 13.47
CA PHE A 53 11.52 9.65 14.60
C PHE A 53 10.77 9.73 15.94
N GLN A 54 9.44 9.84 15.95
CA GLN A 54 8.65 9.88 17.19
C GLN A 54 8.26 8.50 17.75
N GLN A 55 8.67 7.39 17.13
CA GLN A 55 8.52 6.08 17.76
C GLN A 55 9.70 5.87 18.72
N GLU A 56 9.51 6.26 19.99
CA GLU A 56 10.53 6.25 21.05
C GLU A 56 10.99 4.83 21.47
N ASP A 57 10.29 3.77 21.04
CA ASP A 57 10.57 2.40 21.45
C ASP A 57 11.30 1.63 20.33
N ALA A 58 12.55 1.24 20.58
CA ALA A 58 13.40 0.51 19.64
C ALA A 58 12.82 -0.85 19.20
N HIS A 59 11.85 -1.39 19.96
CA HIS A 59 11.15 -2.64 19.65
C HIS A 59 9.90 -2.43 18.77
N LEU A 60 9.38 -1.20 18.69
CA LEU A 60 8.29 -0.80 17.80
C LEU A 60 8.88 -0.23 16.50
N LYS A 61 9.48 -1.09 15.66
CA LYS A 61 9.99 -0.63 14.36
C LYS A 61 8.83 -0.42 13.38
N ASN A 62 8.70 0.79 12.85
CA ASN A 62 7.83 1.06 11.70
C ASN A 62 8.44 0.50 10.41
N ASP A 63 7.58 0.03 9.49
CA ASP A 63 7.99 -0.58 8.21
C ASP A 63 8.99 0.30 7.44
N ALA A 64 8.75 1.61 7.38
CA ALA A 64 9.55 2.55 6.57
C ALA A 64 11.00 2.63 7.05
N GLY A 65 11.19 2.82 8.36
CA GLY A 65 12.51 2.85 8.99
C GLY A 65 13.21 1.50 8.87
N ALA A 66 12.47 0.39 8.99
CA ALA A 66 13.02 -0.94 8.81
C ALA A 66 13.52 -1.18 7.37
N PHE A 67 12.74 -0.82 6.35
CA PHE A 67 13.18 -0.96 4.95
C PHE A 67 14.41 -0.12 4.63
N TYR A 68 14.47 1.11 5.15
CA TYR A 68 15.62 1.98 4.98
C TYR A 68 16.86 1.41 5.68
N HIS A 69 16.74 0.96 6.93
CA HIS A 69 17.86 0.38 7.67
C HIS A 69 18.37 -0.93 7.05
N GLU A 70 17.48 -1.85 6.66
CA GLU A 70 17.86 -3.09 5.99
C GLU A 70 18.50 -2.83 4.62
N ALA A 71 18.16 -1.72 3.96
CA ALA A 71 18.83 -1.31 2.73
C ALA A 71 20.27 -0.83 2.98
N GLN A 72 20.55 -0.18 4.11
CA GLN A 72 21.91 0.19 4.49
C GLN A 72 22.77 -1.06 4.74
N ILE A 73 22.20 -2.08 5.42
CA ILE A 73 22.87 -3.39 5.60
C ILE A 73 23.14 -4.04 4.23
N LEU A 74 22.16 -4.01 3.31
CA LEU A 74 22.38 -4.52 1.95
C LEU A 74 23.52 -3.79 1.22
N ASN A 75 23.71 -2.49 1.44
CA ASN A 75 24.77 -1.73 0.80
C ASN A 75 26.18 -2.05 1.32
N THR A 76 26.34 -2.50 2.57
CA THR A 76 27.66 -2.94 3.05
C THR A 76 28.18 -4.17 2.30
N VAL A 77 27.28 -4.98 1.71
CA VAL A 77 27.64 -6.12 0.86
C VAL A 77 28.44 -5.67 -0.37
N TYR A 78 28.25 -4.44 -0.86
CA TYR A 78 29.01 -3.93 -2.00
C TYR A 78 30.51 -3.84 -1.68
N ASP A 79 30.86 -3.41 -0.46
CA ASP A 79 32.24 -3.27 -0.02
C ASP A 79 32.92 -4.64 0.16
N GLU A 80 32.16 -5.67 0.54
CA GLU A 80 32.64 -7.05 0.67
C GLU A 80 32.73 -7.81 -0.66
N SER A 81 31.69 -7.71 -1.49
CA SER A 81 31.54 -8.44 -2.75
C SER A 81 30.56 -7.73 -3.70
N PRO A 82 31.06 -6.89 -4.63
CA PRO A 82 30.21 -6.22 -5.61
C PRO A 82 29.36 -7.19 -6.44
N SER A 83 29.91 -8.37 -6.77
CA SER A 83 29.17 -9.42 -7.47
C SER A 83 27.94 -9.88 -6.68
N ASP A 84 28.10 -10.17 -5.39
CA ASP A 84 26.99 -10.66 -4.57
C ASP A 84 25.96 -9.56 -4.30
N TYR A 85 26.42 -8.33 -4.13
CA TYR A 85 25.54 -7.16 -4.07
C TYR A 85 24.63 -7.07 -5.30
N PHE A 86 25.18 -7.16 -6.52
CA PHE A 86 24.37 -7.09 -7.75
C PHE A 86 23.45 -8.30 -7.92
N LYS A 87 23.82 -9.49 -7.45
CA LYS A 87 22.90 -10.64 -7.38
C LYS A 87 21.72 -10.34 -6.45
N LEU A 88 21.98 -9.80 -5.26
CA LEU A 88 20.93 -9.46 -4.29
C LEU A 88 20.03 -8.32 -4.78
N ILE A 89 20.58 -7.31 -5.44
CA ILE A 89 19.83 -6.18 -6.03
C ILE A 89 18.97 -6.62 -7.22
N SER A 90 19.53 -7.36 -8.17
CA SER A 90 18.79 -7.82 -9.35
C SER A 90 17.83 -8.96 -9.05
N GLY A 91 18.14 -9.76 -8.02
CA GLY A 91 17.51 -11.04 -7.74
C GLY A 91 17.96 -12.18 -8.65
N ILE A 92 18.83 -11.91 -9.62
CA ILE A 92 19.36 -12.92 -10.54
C ILE A 92 20.56 -13.57 -9.88
N GLY A 93 20.46 -14.87 -9.59
CA GLY A 93 21.51 -15.63 -8.91
C GLY A 93 21.59 -15.40 -7.39
N ALA A 94 20.61 -14.71 -6.79
CA ALA A 94 20.48 -14.61 -5.33
C ALA A 94 19.93 -15.92 -4.76
N THR A 95 20.75 -16.64 -3.98
CA THR A 95 20.34 -17.85 -3.28
C THR A 95 19.88 -17.54 -1.84
N GLU A 96 19.19 -18.50 -1.22
CA GLU A 96 18.81 -18.41 0.19
C GLU A 96 20.06 -18.38 1.09
N GLU A 97 21.08 -19.19 0.78
CA GLU A 97 22.38 -19.16 1.47
C GLU A 97 23.05 -17.79 1.38
N LEU A 98 23.03 -17.15 0.21
CA LEU A 98 23.57 -15.81 0.02
C LEU A 98 22.82 -14.77 0.86
N SER A 99 21.50 -14.89 0.90
CA SER A 99 20.64 -14.00 1.70
C SER A 99 20.89 -14.21 3.19
N GLN A 100 21.04 -15.46 3.66
CA GLN A 100 21.35 -15.76 5.05
C GLN A 100 22.75 -15.26 5.44
N LYS A 101 23.75 -15.40 4.56
CA LYS A 101 25.11 -14.94 4.80
C LYS A 101 25.17 -13.44 5.10
N TYR A 102 24.53 -12.61 4.26
CA TYR A 102 24.67 -11.16 4.34
C TYR A 102 23.50 -10.45 5.03
N LEU A 103 22.31 -11.06 5.03
CA LEU A 103 21.06 -10.44 5.46
C LEU A 103 20.33 -11.28 6.52
N GLY A 104 21.01 -12.26 7.14
CA GLY A 104 20.41 -13.12 8.17
C GLY A 104 19.90 -12.38 9.42
N GLU A 105 20.40 -11.16 9.65
CA GLU A 105 19.95 -10.28 10.75
C GLU A 105 18.73 -9.40 10.36
N THR A 106 18.33 -9.41 9.09
CA THR A 106 17.19 -8.64 8.60
C THR A 106 15.88 -9.37 8.83
N ASN A 107 14.80 -8.63 9.09
CA ASN A 107 13.49 -9.22 9.39
C ASN A 107 12.50 -9.09 8.23
N HIS A 108 12.72 -8.15 7.29
CA HIS A 108 11.78 -7.87 6.20
C HIS A 108 12.27 -8.39 4.84
N TRP A 109 13.57 -8.66 4.68
CA TRP A 109 14.10 -9.27 3.46
C TRP A 109 13.48 -10.65 3.19
N ASP A 110 13.37 -11.51 4.20
CA ASP A 110 12.78 -12.83 4.05
C ASP A 110 11.57 -13.03 4.96
N SER A 111 10.39 -13.10 4.34
CA SER A 111 9.12 -13.39 5.04
C SER A 111 8.72 -14.87 4.95
N GLY A 112 9.65 -15.74 4.53
CA GLY A 112 9.46 -17.19 4.45
C GLY A 112 8.44 -17.64 3.39
N LYS A 113 7.96 -18.89 3.52
CA LYS A 113 7.06 -19.56 2.56
C LYS A 113 5.69 -18.87 2.40
N GLN A 114 5.36 -17.94 3.27
CA GLN A 114 4.11 -17.16 3.24
C GLN A 114 4.16 -15.95 2.28
N ALA A 115 5.33 -15.59 1.75
CA ALA A 115 5.48 -14.50 0.78
C ALA A 115 4.98 -14.97 -0.60
N VAL A 116 3.75 -14.59 -0.97
CA VAL A 116 3.27 -14.79 -2.35
C VAL A 116 4.01 -13.85 -3.31
N PHE A 117 4.38 -12.66 -2.83
CA PHE A 117 5.16 -11.66 -3.54
C PHE A 117 6.23 -11.10 -2.60
N HIS A 118 7.47 -10.96 -3.09
CA HIS A 118 8.58 -10.40 -2.32
C HIS A 118 8.64 -8.86 -2.46
N ASP A 119 7.53 -8.18 -2.17
CA ASP A 119 7.41 -6.73 -2.30
C ASP A 119 8.26 -5.97 -1.28
N ASN A 120 8.55 -6.56 -0.11
CA ASN A 120 9.51 -6.04 0.88
C ASN A 120 10.95 -5.99 0.32
N ARG A 121 11.41 -7.06 -0.34
CA ARG A 121 12.73 -7.07 -0.98
C ARG A 121 12.86 -5.94 -2.00
N ASN A 122 11.80 -5.70 -2.77
CA ASN A 122 11.81 -4.68 -3.81
C ASN A 122 11.90 -3.26 -3.25
N ILE A 123 11.27 -2.96 -2.10
CA ILE A 123 11.41 -1.64 -1.47
C ILE A 123 12.79 -1.46 -0.80
N ILE A 124 13.35 -2.52 -0.21
CA ILE A 124 14.73 -2.51 0.31
C ILE A 124 15.72 -2.25 -0.83
N ARG A 125 15.58 -2.96 -1.96
CA ARG A 125 16.39 -2.73 -3.17
C ARG A 125 16.25 -1.30 -3.70
N ALA A 126 15.04 -0.75 -3.71
CA ALA A 126 14.82 0.62 -4.15
C ALA A 126 15.53 1.64 -3.25
N HIS A 127 15.50 1.45 -1.93
CA HIS A 127 16.30 2.26 -1.02
C HIS A 127 17.80 2.07 -1.22
N ALA A 128 18.26 0.83 -1.39
CA ALA A 128 19.67 0.52 -1.61
C ALA A 128 20.23 1.23 -2.84
N LEU A 129 19.45 1.27 -3.94
CA LEU A 129 19.81 2.00 -5.16
C LEU A 129 19.85 3.52 -4.97
N VAL A 130 18.97 4.09 -4.15
CA VAL A 130 18.99 5.53 -3.86
C VAL A 130 20.17 5.89 -2.95
N ASP A 131 20.63 4.96 -2.12
CA ASP A 131 21.70 5.21 -1.17
C ASP A 131 23.02 5.63 -1.84
N PHE A 132 23.31 5.07 -3.03
CA PHE A 132 24.47 5.44 -3.85
C PHE A 132 24.54 6.93 -4.20
N ILE A 133 23.38 7.59 -4.33
CA ILE A 133 23.31 9.02 -4.64
C ILE A 133 22.99 9.87 -3.40
N SER A 134 22.48 9.27 -2.32
CA SER A 134 22.06 9.98 -1.12
C SER A 134 23.19 10.19 -0.12
N VAL A 135 24.28 9.43 -0.23
CA VAL A 135 25.37 9.37 0.77
C VAL A 135 24.79 9.05 2.16
N GLY A 136 23.85 8.11 2.21
CA GLY A 136 23.16 7.72 3.44
C GLY A 136 22.10 8.72 3.93
N SER A 137 21.76 9.79 3.20
CA SER A 137 20.77 10.77 3.68
C SER A 137 19.33 10.29 3.53
N ILE A 138 18.67 10.00 4.65
CA ILE A 138 17.23 9.65 4.68
C ILE A 138 16.33 10.74 4.05
N THR A 139 16.72 12.02 4.19
CA THR A 139 16.01 13.14 3.56
C THR A 139 16.06 13.04 2.05
N VAL A 140 17.21 12.69 1.45
CA VAL A 140 17.32 12.52 -0.01
C VAL A 140 16.44 11.36 -0.50
N HIS A 141 16.33 10.27 0.26
CA HIS A 141 15.40 9.17 -0.08
C HIS A 141 13.97 9.68 -0.14
N MET A 142 13.56 10.50 0.83
CA MET A 142 12.23 11.11 0.88
C MET A 142 12.00 12.05 -0.31
N LEU A 143 12.99 12.85 -0.69
CA LEU A 143 12.93 13.73 -1.86
C LEU A 143 12.75 12.95 -3.16
N VAL A 144 13.52 11.88 -3.36
CA VAL A 144 13.45 11.02 -4.55
C VAL A 144 12.09 10.34 -4.66
N PHE A 145 11.58 9.78 -3.57
CA PHE A 145 10.28 9.10 -3.56
C PHE A 145 9.13 10.09 -3.76
N SER A 146 9.21 11.27 -3.13
CA SER A 146 8.26 12.36 -3.35
C SER A 146 8.24 12.85 -4.79
N LEU A 147 9.40 12.92 -5.45
CA LEU A 147 9.50 13.26 -6.87
C LEU A 147 8.86 12.18 -7.75
N LEU A 148 9.15 10.90 -7.47
CA LEU A 148 8.60 9.78 -8.22
C LEU A 148 7.07 9.78 -8.19
N SER A 149 6.47 9.96 -7.01
CA SER A 149 5.02 9.99 -6.88
C SER A 149 4.41 11.26 -7.45
N LEU A 150 5.11 12.41 -7.38
CA LEU A 150 4.68 13.64 -8.05
C LEU A 150 4.62 13.47 -9.57
N ILE A 151 5.60 12.80 -10.18
CA ILE A 151 5.58 12.45 -11.60
C ILE A 151 4.33 11.60 -11.90
N GLY A 152 4.04 10.61 -11.07
CA GLY A 152 2.80 9.81 -11.15
C GLY A 152 1.52 10.66 -11.15
N THR A 153 1.39 11.54 -10.15
CA THR A 153 0.27 12.49 -10.03
C THR A 153 0.16 13.39 -11.25
N PHE A 154 1.28 13.90 -11.77
CA PHE A 154 1.32 14.74 -12.97
C PHE A 154 0.88 13.98 -14.23
N LEU A 155 1.37 12.75 -14.42
CA LEU A 155 0.96 11.90 -15.54
C LEU A 155 -0.54 11.61 -15.52
N LEU A 156 -1.10 11.32 -14.35
CA LEU A 156 -2.55 11.14 -14.17
C LEU A 156 -3.33 12.44 -14.43
N PHE A 157 -2.82 13.58 -13.97
CA PHE A 157 -3.40 14.89 -14.27
C PHE A 157 -3.46 15.18 -15.78
N LEU A 158 -2.41 14.84 -16.53
CA LEU A 158 -2.38 15.03 -17.99
C LEU A 158 -3.49 14.24 -18.70
N VAL A 159 -3.87 13.08 -18.16
CA VAL A 159 -5.02 12.30 -18.63
C VAL A 159 -6.32 13.01 -18.27
N LEU A 160 -6.51 13.32 -16.99
CA LEU A 160 -7.78 13.82 -16.48
C LEU A 160 -8.17 15.20 -17.06
N LYS A 161 -7.19 16.07 -17.35
CA LYS A 161 -7.46 17.38 -17.98
C LYS A 161 -8.07 17.28 -19.39
N GLN A 162 -7.94 16.14 -20.07
CA GLN A 162 -8.56 15.89 -21.38
C GLN A 162 -10.02 15.43 -21.26
N HIS A 163 -10.42 14.95 -20.07
CA HIS A 163 -11.71 14.32 -19.81
C HIS A 163 -12.52 15.04 -18.72
N SER A 164 -12.13 16.26 -18.33
CA SER A 164 -12.80 17.01 -17.28
C SER A 164 -13.20 18.41 -17.74
N ALA A 165 -14.31 18.91 -17.21
CA ALA A 165 -14.75 20.28 -17.35
C ALA A 165 -14.14 21.22 -16.28
N LEU A 166 -13.40 20.66 -15.31
CA LEU A 166 -12.73 21.43 -14.27
C LEU A 166 -11.51 22.16 -14.83
N HIS A 167 -11.24 23.35 -14.29
CA HIS A 167 -10.04 24.10 -14.60
C HIS A 167 -8.80 23.30 -14.13
N PRO A 168 -7.71 23.23 -14.93
CA PRO A 168 -6.56 22.34 -14.68
C PRO A 168 -5.96 22.42 -13.27
N ILE A 169 -5.93 23.61 -12.66
CA ILE A 169 -5.38 23.77 -11.30
C ILE A 169 -6.17 22.98 -10.26
N PHE A 170 -7.50 22.90 -10.36
CA PHE A 170 -8.33 22.16 -9.39
C PHE A 170 -8.21 20.66 -9.59
N ILE A 171 -8.07 20.19 -10.84
CA ILE A 171 -7.77 18.79 -11.14
C ILE A 171 -6.48 18.40 -10.43
N PHE A 172 -5.42 19.18 -10.62
CA PHE A 172 -4.12 18.88 -10.02
C PHE A 172 -4.15 18.99 -8.49
N ALA A 173 -4.81 20.01 -7.94
CA ALA A 173 -4.97 20.17 -6.49
C ALA A 173 -5.73 19.00 -5.85
N LEU A 174 -6.82 18.51 -6.46
CA LEU A 174 -7.57 17.36 -5.95
C LEU A 174 -6.73 16.08 -5.90
N LEU A 175 -5.87 15.86 -6.90
CA LEU A 175 -4.98 14.69 -6.94
C LEU A 175 -3.78 14.79 -6.00
N LEU A 176 -3.41 16.01 -5.61
CA LEU A 176 -2.23 16.28 -4.78
C LEU A 176 -2.56 16.40 -3.29
N LEU A 177 -3.64 17.12 -2.94
CA LEU A 177 -3.86 17.65 -1.59
C LEU A 177 -4.74 16.77 -0.70
N LEU A 178 -5.27 15.64 -1.19
CA LEU A 178 -5.97 14.70 -0.33
C LEU A 178 -4.99 14.15 0.73
N PRO A 179 -5.23 14.36 2.05
CA PRO A 179 -4.23 14.08 3.08
C PRO A 179 -3.58 12.69 3.01
N ASN A 180 -4.33 11.63 2.73
CA ASN A 180 -3.87 10.26 2.60
C ASN A 180 -2.95 10.08 1.39
N ILE A 181 -3.34 10.62 0.23
CA ILE A 181 -2.50 10.60 -0.96
C ILE A 181 -1.23 11.41 -0.69
N LEU A 182 -1.36 12.63 -0.16
CA LEU A 182 -0.23 13.52 0.11
C LEU A 182 0.77 12.90 1.10
N PHE A 183 0.29 12.40 2.24
CA PHE A 183 1.12 11.89 3.31
C PHE A 183 1.85 10.60 2.92
N TRP A 184 1.13 9.54 2.51
CA TRP A 184 1.76 8.24 2.26
C TRP A 184 2.57 8.20 0.98
N SER A 185 2.18 8.97 -0.05
CA SER A 185 2.98 9.02 -1.28
C SER A 185 4.17 9.98 -1.20
N SER A 186 4.39 10.67 -0.08
CA SER A 186 5.59 11.49 0.17
C SER A 186 6.56 10.83 1.16
N GLY A 187 6.23 9.62 1.66
CA GLY A 187 7.05 8.86 2.60
C GLY A 187 7.99 7.84 1.95
N LEU A 188 8.70 7.08 2.78
CA LEU A 188 9.69 6.06 2.41
C LEU A 188 9.07 4.66 2.28
N LEU A 189 7.91 4.58 1.62
CA LEU A 189 7.13 3.34 1.55
C LEU A 189 6.90 2.93 0.09
N LYS A 190 6.02 1.96 -0.11
CA LYS A 190 5.64 1.42 -1.43
C LYS A 190 4.67 2.35 -2.18
N GLU A 191 3.91 3.18 -1.46
CA GLU A 191 2.88 4.06 -1.98
C GLU A 191 3.35 5.06 -3.06
N PRO A 192 4.53 5.70 -2.95
CA PRO A 192 5.09 6.50 -4.03
C PRO A 192 5.16 5.78 -5.38
N PHE A 193 5.59 4.51 -5.38
CA PHE A 193 5.68 3.67 -6.57
C PHE A 193 4.31 3.26 -7.11
N ILE A 194 3.32 3.07 -6.22
CA ILE A 194 1.93 2.78 -6.62
C ILE A 194 1.34 3.98 -7.36
N VAL A 195 1.49 5.20 -6.82
CA VAL A 195 0.99 6.42 -7.46
C VAL A 195 1.67 6.65 -8.81
N PHE A 196 2.98 6.46 -8.88
CA PHE A 196 3.72 6.47 -10.14
C PHE A 196 3.21 5.41 -11.13
N GLY A 197 3.04 4.18 -10.67
CA GLY A 197 2.59 3.06 -11.50
C GLY A 197 1.22 3.31 -12.13
N ILE A 198 0.24 3.76 -11.32
CA ILE A 198 -1.10 4.12 -11.79
C ILE A 198 -1.02 5.28 -12.79
N GLY A 199 -0.29 6.35 -12.45
CA GLY A 199 -0.14 7.51 -13.34
C GLY A 199 0.50 7.17 -14.68
N ALA A 200 1.59 6.39 -14.68
CA ALA A 200 2.29 5.96 -15.88
C ALA A 200 1.44 5.03 -16.75
N LEU A 201 0.71 4.07 -16.16
CA LEU A 201 -0.23 3.23 -16.90
C LEU A 201 -1.34 4.05 -17.54
N SER A 202 -2.01 4.91 -16.76
CA SER A 202 -3.10 5.76 -17.28
C SER A 202 -2.61 6.65 -18.42
N TYR A 203 -1.43 7.26 -18.28
CA TYR A 203 -0.82 8.08 -19.31
C TYR A 203 -0.48 7.27 -20.58
N GLY A 204 0.13 6.09 -20.41
CA GLY A 204 0.43 5.14 -21.49
C GLY A 204 -0.80 4.69 -22.29
N ILE A 205 -1.94 4.54 -21.60
CA ILE A 205 -3.21 4.10 -22.22
C ILE A 205 -3.92 5.26 -22.92
N ALA A 206 -4.05 6.42 -22.27
CA ALA A 206 -4.99 7.45 -22.69
C ALA A 206 -4.36 8.55 -23.57
N ILE A 207 -3.06 8.86 -23.39
CA ILE A 207 -2.42 9.96 -24.10
C ILE A 207 -1.86 9.48 -25.44
N LYS A 208 -2.23 10.18 -26.52
CA LYS A 208 -1.67 9.95 -27.86
C LYS A 208 -0.18 10.33 -27.86
N GLN A 209 0.67 9.37 -28.21
CA GLN A 209 2.12 9.51 -28.25
C GLN A 209 2.75 8.53 -29.24
N THR A 210 4.07 8.63 -29.46
CA THR A 210 4.80 7.67 -30.29
C THR A 210 4.77 6.28 -29.67
N PHE A 211 4.86 5.23 -30.50
CA PHE A 211 4.82 3.84 -30.04
C PHE A 211 5.87 3.54 -28.96
N GLY A 212 7.11 4.01 -29.15
CA GLY A 212 8.17 3.84 -28.16
C GLY A 212 7.85 4.47 -26.80
N LYS A 213 7.35 5.71 -26.77
CA LYS A 213 6.94 6.37 -25.51
C LYS A 213 5.76 5.65 -24.86
N ARG A 214 4.80 5.18 -25.66
CA ARG A 214 3.66 4.40 -25.17
C ARG A 214 4.12 3.13 -24.45
N ILE A 215 4.97 2.33 -25.10
CA ILE A 215 5.50 1.10 -24.50
C ILE A 215 6.35 1.41 -23.26
N LEU A 216 7.14 2.49 -23.27
CA LEU A 216 7.92 2.92 -22.11
C LEU A 216 7.03 3.21 -20.88
N PHE A 217 6.00 4.05 -21.01
CA PHE A 217 5.12 4.38 -19.88
C PHE A 217 4.28 3.19 -19.41
N LEU A 218 3.80 2.36 -20.34
CA LEU A 218 3.13 1.11 -19.98
C LEU A 218 4.07 0.16 -19.23
N GLY A 219 5.29 -0.03 -19.73
CA GLY A 219 6.31 -0.87 -19.11
C GLY A 219 6.68 -0.40 -17.71
N MET A 220 6.97 0.89 -17.54
CA MET A 220 7.26 1.49 -16.22
C MET A 220 6.09 1.32 -15.25
N GLY A 221 4.86 1.54 -15.72
CA GLY A 221 3.66 1.41 -14.90
C GLY A 221 3.39 -0.03 -14.46
N LEU A 222 3.49 -0.99 -15.39
CA LEU A 222 3.37 -2.42 -15.11
C LEU A 222 4.46 -2.89 -14.15
N PHE A 223 5.71 -2.51 -14.41
CA PHE A 223 6.84 -2.86 -13.57
C PHE A 223 6.67 -2.36 -12.13
N ALA A 224 6.31 -1.08 -11.95
CA ALA A 224 6.08 -0.52 -10.61
C ALA A 224 4.98 -1.27 -9.85
N LEU A 225 3.83 -1.53 -10.47
CA LEU A 225 2.74 -2.25 -9.78
C LEU A 225 3.08 -3.71 -9.51
N LEU A 226 3.78 -4.40 -10.42
CA LEU A 226 4.21 -5.78 -10.25
C LEU A 226 5.29 -5.92 -9.16
N CYS A 227 6.21 -4.96 -9.04
CA CYS A 227 7.25 -5.02 -8.02
C CYS A 227 6.71 -4.71 -6.62
N PHE A 228 5.81 -3.73 -6.50
CA PHE A 228 5.46 -3.18 -5.19
C PHE A 228 4.09 -3.62 -4.67
N LYS A 229 3.09 -3.83 -5.52
CA LYS A 229 1.73 -4.25 -5.10
C LYS A 229 0.97 -5.00 -6.22
N PRO A 230 1.31 -6.27 -6.52
CA PRO A 230 0.67 -7.06 -7.58
C PRO A 230 -0.85 -7.17 -7.48
N TYR A 231 -1.41 -7.21 -6.26
CA TYR A 231 -2.85 -7.31 -6.08
C TYR A 231 -3.61 -6.07 -6.59
N ILE A 232 -2.98 -4.88 -6.61
CA ILE A 232 -3.56 -3.68 -7.23
C ILE A 232 -3.61 -3.85 -8.74
N LEU A 233 -2.53 -4.39 -9.34
CA LEU A 233 -2.50 -4.69 -10.78
C LEU A 233 -3.56 -5.74 -11.15
N ILE A 234 -3.71 -6.80 -10.36
CA ILE A 234 -4.75 -7.83 -10.57
C ILE A 234 -6.14 -7.19 -10.53
N ALA A 235 -6.43 -6.34 -9.54
CA ALA A 235 -7.70 -5.62 -9.47
C ALA A 235 -7.91 -4.70 -10.69
N LEU A 236 -6.86 -4.00 -11.15
CA LEU A 236 -6.91 -3.14 -12.35
C LEU A 236 -7.14 -3.94 -13.63
N LEU A 237 -6.53 -5.13 -13.76
CA LEU A 237 -6.74 -6.02 -14.90
C LEU A 237 -8.16 -6.58 -14.91
N ALA A 238 -8.68 -7.00 -13.75
CA ALA A 238 -10.05 -7.47 -13.60
C ALA A 238 -11.07 -6.36 -13.96
N SER A 239 -10.85 -5.14 -13.48
CA SER A 239 -11.69 -4.00 -13.89
C SER A 239 -11.50 -3.63 -15.36
N GLY A 240 -10.29 -3.77 -15.90
CA GLY A 240 -9.99 -3.56 -17.32
C GLY A 240 -10.73 -4.56 -18.21
N PHE A 241 -10.89 -5.80 -17.77
CA PHE A 241 -11.72 -6.80 -18.44
C PHE A 241 -13.20 -6.41 -18.47
N VAL A 242 -13.73 -5.85 -17.38
CA VAL A 242 -15.09 -5.26 -17.36
C VAL A 242 -15.22 -4.13 -18.39
N TYR A 243 -14.22 -3.24 -18.48
CA TYR A 243 -14.21 -2.18 -19.49
C TYR A 243 -14.16 -2.74 -20.91
N LEU A 244 -13.35 -3.78 -21.14
CA LEU A 244 -13.27 -4.46 -22.44
C LEU A 244 -14.63 -5.02 -22.85
N ILE A 245 -15.29 -5.77 -21.98
CA ILE A 245 -16.64 -6.30 -22.26
C ILE A 245 -17.62 -5.16 -22.52
N TYR A 246 -17.60 -4.10 -21.71
CA TYR A 246 -18.45 -2.93 -21.93
C TYR A 246 -18.24 -2.32 -23.32
N SER A 247 -16.97 -2.21 -23.76
CA SER A 247 -16.62 -1.61 -25.05
C SER A 247 -17.00 -2.48 -26.26
N LEU A 248 -17.04 -3.80 -26.08
CA LEU A 248 -17.40 -4.76 -27.13
C LEU A 248 -18.90 -5.09 -27.17
N ALA A 249 -19.64 -4.83 -26.08
CA ALA A 249 -21.05 -5.19 -25.99
C ALA A 249 -21.92 -4.35 -26.96
N PRO A 250 -22.75 -4.98 -27.81
CA PRO A 250 -23.56 -4.27 -28.80
C PRO A 250 -24.80 -3.60 -28.20
N LYS A 251 -25.44 -4.22 -27.20
CA LYS A 251 -26.63 -3.73 -26.47
C LYS A 251 -26.50 -4.05 -24.98
N HIS A 252 -27.25 -3.33 -24.15
CA HIS A 252 -27.28 -3.52 -22.68
C HIS A 252 -25.89 -3.55 -22.01
N LYS A 253 -24.97 -2.70 -22.47
CA LYS A 253 -23.54 -2.72 -22.13
C LYS A 253 -23.24 -2.88 -20.64
N MET A 254 -23.95 -2.17 -19.76
CA MET A 254 -23.75 -2.28 -18.31
C MET A 254 -24.11 -3.67 -17.76
N ILE A 255 -25.26 -4.21 -18.20
CA ILE A 255 -25.71 -5.54 -17.78
C ILE A 255 -24.73 -6.59 -18.29
N THR A 256 -24.30 -6.50 -19.55
CA THR A 256 -23.32 -7.44 -20.13
C THR A 256 -21.97 -7.36 -19.44
N ALA A 257 -21.46 -6.16 -19.17
CA ALA A 257 -20.16 -5.93 -18.54
C ALA A 257 -20.10 -6.41 -17.08
N ILE A 258 -21.22 -6.44 -16.37
CA ILE A 258 -21.31 -6.97 -15.01
C ILE A 258 -21.67 -8.46 -15.02
N GLY A 259 -22.65 -8.85 -15.85
CA GLY A 259 -23.21 -10.20 -15.89
C GLY A 259 -22.22 -11.25 -16.37
N ILE A 260 -21.45 -10.98 -17.43
CA ILE A 260 -20.47 -11.95 -17.95
C ILE A 260 -19.41 -12.29 -16.88
N PRO A 261 -18.71 -11.33 -16.24
CA PRO A 261 -17.76 -11.65 -15.17
C PRO A 261 -18.37 -12.40 -13.99
N ILE A 262 -19.62 -12.08 -13.59
CA ILE A 262 -20.31 -12.81 -12.52
C ILE A 262 -20.58 -14.25 -12.92
N VAL A 263 -21.08 -14.49 -14.13
CA VAL A 263 -21.32 -15.85 -14.64
C VAL A 263 -20.01 -16.63 -14.73
N LEU A 264 -18.94 -16.02 -15.26
CA LEU A 264 -17.62 -16.64 -15.33
C LEU A 264 -17.06 -16.96 -13.93
N ALA A 265 -17.25 -16.06 -12.95
CA ALA A 265 -16.86 -16.31 -11.57
C ALA A 265 -17.66 -17.46 -10.96
N GLY A 266 -18.97 -17.54 -11.21
CA GLY A 266 -19.82 -18.66 -10.78
C GLY A 266 -19.39 -19.99 -11.38
N ILE A 267 -19.12 -20.02 -12.70
CA ILE A 267 -18.58 -21.20 -13.39
C ILE A 267 -17.24 -21.59 -12.78
N PHE A 268 -16.34 -20.63 -12.55
CA PHE A 268 -15.03 -20.91 -11.94
C PHE A 268 -15.16 -21.52 -10.55
N VAL A 269 -16.05 -20.99 -9.70
CA VAL A 269 -16.29 -21.52 -8.36
C VAL A 269 -16.80 -22.97 -8.41
N LEU A 270 -17.72 -23.26 -9.33
CA LEU A 270 -18.29 -24.61 -9.48
C LEU A 270 -17.31 -25.60 -10.14
N SER A 271 -16.50 -25.15 -11.10
CA SER A 271 -15.56 -26.00 -11.84
C SER A 271 -14.24 -26.23 -11.11
N PHE A 272 -13.83 -25.33 -10.21
CA PHE A 272 -12.54 -25.38 -9.53
C PHE A 272 -12.63 -25.22 -8.00
N PRO A 273 -13.42 -26.04 -7.29
CA PRO A 273 -13.62 -25.90 -5.84
C PRO A 273 -12.29 -25.97 -5.06
N THR A 274 -11.37 -26.85 -5.46
CA THR A 274 -10.06 -26.97 -4.80
C THR A 274 -9.18 -25.73 -4.94
N LEU A 275 -9.32 -24.97 -6.03
CA LEU A 275 -8.63 -23.68 -6.19
C LEU A 275 -9.27 -22.60 -5.33
N VAL A 276 -10.61 -22.61 -5.22
CA VAL A 276 -11.35 -21.71 -4.33
C VAL A 276 -10.93 -21.96 -2.88
N ASP A 277 -10.92 -23.21 -2.42
CA ASP A 277 -10.53 -23.56 -1.05
C ASP A 277 -9.09 -23.13 -0.74
N LYS A 278 -8.15 -23.37 -1.66
CA LYS A 278 -6.77 -22.88 -1.53
C LYS A 278 -6.69 -21.35 -1.46
N GLY A 279 -7.50 -20.65 -2.26
CA GLY A 279 -7.59 -19.20 -2.25
C GLY A 279 -8.14 -18.65 -0.94
N THR A 280 -9.26 -19.22 -0.47
CA THR A 280 -9.89 -18.92 0.81
C THR A 280 -8.94 -19.17 1.96
N HIS A 281 -8.25 -20.31 1.98
CA HIS A 281 -7.27 -20.64 3.02
C HIS A 281 -6.13 -19.61 3.09
N ARG A 282 -5.60 -19.18 1.95
CA ARG A 282 -4.58 -18.11 1.91
C ARG A 282 -5.12 -16.80 2.48
N LEU A 283 -6.37 -16.46 2.18
CA LEU A 283 -6.99 -15.25 2.68
C LEU A 283 -7.27 -15.31 4.19
N SER A 284 -7.81 -16.43 4.69
CA SER A 284 -7.97 -16.70 6.12
C SER A 284 -6.65 -16.60 6.86
N ARG A 285 -5.59 -17.18 6.29
CA ARG A 285 -4.25 -17.13 6.89
C ARG A 285 -3.73 -15.70 6.97
N LYS A 286 -3.88 -14.91 5.90
CA LYS A 286 -3.49 -13.49 5.93
C LYS A 286 -4.34 -12.68 6.91
N GLN A 287 -5.66 -12.91 6.95
CA GLN A 287 -6.54 -12.30 7.93
C GLN A 287 -6.08 -12.63 9.36
N PHE A 288 -5.72 -13.88 9.62
CA PHE A 288 -5.21 -14.34 10.90
C PHE A 288 -3.91 -13.64 11.28
N ASP A 289 -2.93 -13.59 10.38
CA ASP A 289 -1.64 -12.94 10.62
C ASP A 289 -1.82 -11.45 10.94
N PHE A 290 -2.59 -10.71 10.12
CA PHE A 290 -2.89 -9.30 10.38
C PHE A 290 -3.69 -9.07 11.67
N SER A 291 -4.57 -10.01 12.03
CA SER A 291 -5.32 -9.95 13.29
C SER A 291 -4.42 -10.15 14.49
N ASN A 292 -3.43 -11.05 14.42
CA ASN A 292 -2.47 -11.24 15.51
C ASN A 292 -1.53 -10.05 15.66
N VAL A 293 -0.98 -9.53 14.55
CA VAL A 293 -0.17 -8.31 14.56
C VAL A 293 -0.98 -7.15 15.15
N GLY A 294 -2.24 -7.00 14.76
CA GLY A 294 -3.12 -5.96 15.27
C GLY A 294 -3.53 -6.15 16.74
N ARG A 295 -3.74 -7.40 17.18
CA ARG A 295 -4.00 -7.72 18.60
C ARG A 295 -2.77 -7.51 19.47
N GLY A 296 -1.57 -7.60 18.91
CA GLY A 296 -0.32 -7.58 19.65
C GLY A 296 -0.15 -8.86 20.49
N GLY A 297 0.89 -8.89 21.31
CA GLY A 297 1.23 -10.04 22.14
C GLY A 297 2.74 -10.25 22.21
N ILE A 298 3.14 -11.38 22.77
CA ILE A 298 4.54 -11.76 22.95
C ILE A 298 4.79 -13.11 22.29
N HIS A 299 5.81 -13.16 21.43
CA HIS A 299 6.36 -14.38 20.88
C HIS A 299 7.66 -14.71 21.60
N VAL A 300 7.70 -15.91 22.16
CA VAL A 300 8.81 -16.39 22.97
C VAL A 300 9.36 -17.66 22.35
N ARG A 301 10.68 -17.66 22.10
CA ARG A 301 11.40 -18.79 21.53
C ARG A 301 11.90 -19.69 22.65
N TYR A 302 11.41 -20.92 22.67
CA TYR A 302 11.80 -21.94 23.64
C TYR A 302 12.78 -22.99 23.07
N ALA A 303 13.01 -22.99 21.75
CA ALA A 303 13.91 -23.92 21.07
C ALA A 303 14.72 -23.21 19.96
N PRO A 304 15.84 -23.77 19.48
CA PRO A 304 16.64 -23.21 18.39
C PRO A 304 15.92 -23.15 17.03
N ASP A 305 14.77 -23.81 16.87
CA ASP A 305 14.00 -23.72 15.64
C ASP A 305 13.11 -22.46 15.64
N SER A 306 12.59 -22.05 14.48
CA SER A 306 11.65 -20.93 14.29
C SER A 306 10.28 -21.18 14.90
N VAL A 307 10.25 -21.68 16.13
CA VAL A 307 9.09 -22.17 16.87
C VAL A 307 8.92 -21.31 18.12
N PHE A 308 7.69 -20.86 18.34
CA PHE A 308 7.36 -19.83 19.31
C PHE A 308 6.15 -20.23 20.13
N TYR A 309 6.18 -19.90 21.42
CA TYR A 309 4.97 -19.70 22.21
C TYR A 309 4.46 -18.28 21.99
N TYR A 310 3.17 -18.16 21.68
CA TYR A 310 2.47 -16.89 21.57
C TYR A 310 1.58 -16.67 22.79
N PHE A 311 1.81 -15.55 23.46
CA PHE A 311 1.02 -15.05 24.58
C PHE A 311 0.24 -13.81 24.13
N THR A 312 -1.06 -13.80 24.38
CA THR A 312 -1.91 -12.64 24.10
C THR A 312 -1.59 -11.49 25.06
N PRO A 313 -1.96 -10.22 24.74
CA PRO A 313 -1.67 -9.08 25.61
C PRO A 313 -2.18 -9.22 27.05
N LYS A 314 -3.27 -9.98 27.26
CA LYS A 314 -3.83 -10.23 28.60
C LYS A 314 -2.98 -11.18 29.43
N GLN A 315 -2.19 -12.02 28.77
CA GLN A 315 -1.36 -13.06 29.39
C GLN A 315 0.05 -12.56 29.73
N ILE A 316 0.38 -11.33 29.32
CA ILE A 316 1.69 -10.73 29.60
C ILE A 316 1.89 -10.54 31.11
N SER A 317 0.83 -10.33 31.89
CA SER A 317 0.92 -10.25 33.36
C SER A 317 1.42 -11.53 34.02
N SER A 318 1.27 -12.66 33.33
CA SER A 318 1.72 -13.99 33.76
C SER A 318 3.18 -14.27 33.34
N LEU A 319 3.86 -13.28 32.76
CA LEU A 319 5.25 -13.37 32.31
C LEU A 319 6.13 -12.39 33.08
N ASN A 320 7.27 -12.87 33.56
CA ASN A 320 8.37 -12.06 34.07
C ASN A 320 9.41 -11.89 32.97
N ILE A 321 9.63 -10.65 32.53
CA ILE A 321 10.53 -10.33 31.41
C ILE A 321 11.68 -9.50 31.94
N LYS A 322 12.92 -9.98 31.77
CA LYS A 322 14.15 -9.23 32.10
C LYS A 322 15.10 -9.26 30.91
N GLY A 323 15.22 -8.14 30.21
CA GLY A 323 15.93 -8.09 28.93
C GLY A 323 15.30 -9.06 27.92
N ASP A 324 16.12 -9.92 27.31
CA ASP A 324 15.66 -10.93 26.35
C ASP A 324 15.19 -12.24 27.02
N SER A 325 15.17 -12.32 28.35
CA SER A 325 14.80 -13.54 29.08
C SER A 325 13.37 -13.49 29.60
N VAL A 326 12.62 -14.55 29.35
CA VAL A 326 11.19 -14.67 29.70
C VAL A 326 10.96 -15.90 30.59
N TRP A 327 10.30 -15.67 31.72
CA TRP A 327 9.82 -16.71 32.64
C TRP A 327 8.31 -16.63 32.78
N LEU A 328 7.65 -17.76 32.69
CA LEU A 328 6.23 -17.95 32.97
C LEU A 328 6.05 -18.14 34.48
N THR A 329 5.16 -17.35 35.09
CA THR A 329 4.97 -17.33 36.55
C THR A 329 3.86 -18.26 37.04
N GLU A 330 2.92 -18.63 36.17
CA GLU A 330 1.76 -19.47 36.49
C GLU A 330 1.40 -20.36 35.29
N GLU A 331 0.65 -21.44 35.54
CA GLU A 331 0.19 -22.33 34.46
C GLU A 331 -0.80 -21.60 33.55
N ILE A 332 -0.63 -21.72 32.23
CA ILE A 332 -1.45 -20.98 31.28
C ILE A 332 -1.61 -21.71 29.93
N ASP A 333 -2.77 -21.54 29.31
CA ASP A 333 -2.98 -21.93 27.93
C ASP A 333 -2.33 -20.91 26.98
N ALA A 334 -1.45 -21.36 26.10
CA ALA A 334 -0.81 -20.56 25.08
C ALA A 334 -0.99 -21.19 23.69
N TYR A 335 -0.43 -20.56 22.68
CA TYR A 335 -0.39 -21.12 21.33
C TYR A 335 1.03 -21.43 20.89
N HIS A 336 1.20 -22.58 20.28
CA HIS A 336 2.40 -22.99 19.58
C HIS A 336 2.31 -22.56 18.11
N VAL A 337 3.28 -21.76 17.65
CA VAL A 337 3.32 -21.17 16.31
C VAL A 337 4.70 -21.35 15.68
N LYS A 338 4.76 -21.65 14.38
CA LYS A 338 6.00 -21.67 13.61
C LYS A 338 6.04 -20.47 12.66
N LEU A 339 7.08 -19.64 12.76
CA LEU A 339 7.21 -18.43 11.94
C LEU A 339 7.37 -18.79 10.46
N GLY A 340 6.60 -18.12 9.60
CA GLY A 340 6.65 -18.31 8.15
C GLY A 340 6.02 -19.62 7.64
N ASP A 341 5.35 -20.39 8.49
CA ASP A 341 4.63 -21.62 8.10
C ASP A 341 3.11 -21.36 7.90
N LEU A 342 2.46 -22.12 7.03
CA LEU A 342 1.01 -22.03 6.79
C LEU A 342 0.17 -22.77 7.85
N ALA A 343 0.79 -23.60 8.69
CA ALA A 343 0.10 -24.37 9.71
C ALA A 343 -0.64 -23.49 10.75
N PRO A 344 -1.86 -23.87 11.16
CA PRO A 344 -2.59 -23.14 12.19
C PRO A 344 -1.88 -23.24 13.55
N PRO A 345 -2.03 -22.24 14.44
CA PRO A 345 -1.51 -22.36 15.79
C PRO A 345 -2.14 -23.52 16.55
N VAL A 346 -1.30 -24.23 17.30
CA VAL A 346 -1.73 -25.37 18.11
C VAL A 346 -1.87 -24.92 19.56
N PRO A 347 -3.04 -25.09 20.21
CA PRO A 347 -3.18 -24.76 21.63
C PRO A 347 -2.28 -25.67 22.47
N VAL A 348 -1.61 -25.11 23.45
CA VAL A 348 -0.70 -25.81 24.37
C VAL A 348 -0.93 -25.32 25.79
N HIS A 349 -0.91 -26.22 26.76
CA HIS A 349 -0.94 -25.87 28.17
C HIS A 349 0.51 -25.82 28.68
N LEU A 350 0.93 -24.69 29.24
CA LEU A 350 2.30 -24.44 29.68
C LEU A 350 2.37 -24.33 31.19
N THR A 351 3.41 -24.91 31.76
CA THR A 351 3.77 -24.78 33.17
C THR A 351 4.97 -23.87 33.35
N PRO A 352 5.16 -23.25 34.53
CA PRO A 352 6.30 -22.36 34.80
C PRO A 352 7.63 -22.99 34.39
N ASN A 353 8.42 -22.26 33.59
CA ASN A 353 9.69 -22.73 33.07
C ASN A 353 10.86 -22.45 34.03
N GLU A 354 11.70 -23.45 34.26
CA GLU A 354 12.93 -23.31 35.06
C GLU A 354 14.02 -22.54 34.29
N GLN A 355 14.19 -22.86 33.01
CA GLN A 355 15.12 -22.18 32.12
C GLN A 355 14.44 -21.06 31.35
N ALA A 356 15.07 -19.89 31.33
CA ALA A 356 14.55 -18.72 30.63
C ALA A 356 14.36 -19.01 29.13
N TRP A 357 13.18 -18.68 28.62
CA TRP A 357 12.99 -18.62 27.18
C TRP A 357 13.47 -17.29 26.62
N ARG A 358 13.70 -17.21 25.31
CA ARG A 358 14.19 -16.00 24.65
C ARG A 358 13.04 -15.18 24.07
N LEU A 359 12.92 -13.92 24.48
CA LEU A 359 12.02 -12.96 23.87
C LEU A 359 12.38 -12.81 22.39
N HIS A 360 11.43 -13.07 21.50
CA HIS A 360 11.63 -12.87 20.06
C HIS A 360 10.98 -11.60 19.57
N PHE A 361 9.71 -11.40 19.94
CA PHE A 361 8.93 -10.26 19.49
C PHE A 361 7.88 -9.89 20.52
N GLN A 362 7.83 -8.62 20.90
CA GLN A 362 6.77 -8.06 21.73
C GLN A 362 6.17 -6.88 20.99
N GLN A 363 4.86 -6.89 20.84
CA GLN A 363 4.13 -5.77 20.25
C GLN A 363 2.88 -5.46 21.08
N PRO A 364 2.69 -4.22 21.54
CA PRO A 364 1.43 -3.81 22.13
C PRO A 364 0.29 -3.90 21.13
N ARG A 365 -0.93 -4.06 21.63
CA ARG A 365 -2.13 -4.03 20.79
C ARG A 365 -2.19 -2.73 19.99
N ALA A 366 -2.50 -2.84 18.70
CA ALA A 366 -2.64 -1.66 17.84
C ALA A 366 -3.82 -0.79 18.32
N ASN A 367 -3.55 0.49 18.56
CA ASN A 367 -4.52 1.44 19.10
C ASN A 367 -5.79 1.58 18.26
N SER A 368 -5.72 1.34 16.95
CA SER A 368 -6.84 1.43 16.02
C SER A 368 -7.32 0.06 15.52
N PHE A 369 -7.12 -0.99 16.32
CA PHE A 369 -7.59 -2.33 15.99
C PHE A 369 -9.11 -2.44 16.14
N VAL A 370 -9.76 -3.09 15.17
CA VAL A 370 -11.18 -3.46 15.20
C VAL A 370 -11.33 -4.94 14.87
N GLU A 371 -12.30 -5.60 15.50
CA GLU A 371 -12.63 -6.99 15.16
C GLU A 371 -13.33 -7.06 13.80
N ILE A 372 -12.94 -8.04 13.00
CA ILE A 372 -13.50 -8.31 11.67
C ILE A 372 -14.04 -9.74 11.61
N PRO A 373 -15.11 -10.03 10.84
CA PRO A 373 -15.65 -11.38 10.72
C PRO A 373 -14.61 -12.38 10.19
N ALA A 374 -14.43 -13.48 10.91
CA ALA A 374 -13.42 -14.48 10.57
C ALA A 374 -13.87 -15.39 9.42
N ILE A 375 -13.02 -15.52 8.39
CA ILE A 375 -13.29 -16.34 7.20
C ILE A 375 -13.22 -17.83 7.51
N GLN A 376 -12.31 -18.27 8.39
CA GLN A 376 -12.18 -19.66 8.87
C GLN A 376 -12.20 -20.72 7.75
N ASP A 377 -11.53 -20.43 6.64
CA ASP A 377 -11.39 -21.33 5.48
C ASP A 377 -12.72 -21.71 4.80
N ASP A 378 -13.79 -20.95 5.06
CA ASP A 378 -15.11 -21.14 4.49
C ASP A 378 -15.38 -20.10 3.37
N PRO A 379 -15.46 -20.52 2.09
CA PRO A 379 -15.74 -19.61 0.97
C PRO A 379 -17.06 -18.84 1.11
N LEU A 380 -18.08 -19.43 1.76
CA LEU A 380 -19.38 -18.77 1.95
C LEU A 380 -19.26 -17.56 2.89
N ARG A 381 -18.32 -17.61 3.84
CA ARG A 381 -18.05 -16.49 4.75
C ARG A 381 -17.45 -15.28 4.06
N LEU A 382 -16.80 -15.45 2.91
CA LEU A 382 -16.35 -14.31 2.10
C LEU A 382 -17.55 -13.46 1.66
N LEU A 383 -18.64 -14.11 1.24
CA LEU A 383 -19.87 -13.44 0.82
C LEU A 383 -20.58 -12.77 1.99
N THR A 384 -20.72 -13.47 3.12
CA THR A 384 -21.41 -12.91 4.30
C THR A 384 -20.60 -11.82 5.00
N ALA A 385 -19.26 -11.86 4.93
CA ALA A 385 -18.38 -10.83 5.46
C ALA A 385 -18.17 -9.63 4.51
N ALA A 386 -18.50 -9.76 3.22
CA ALA A 386 -18.29 -8.72 2.21
C ALA A 386 -18.88 -7.34 2.59
N PRO A 387 -20.13 -7.23 3.12
CA PRO A 387 -20.68 -5.94 3.52
C PRO A 387 -19.84 -5.26 4.62
N ASN A 388 -19.37 -6.02 5.61
CA ASN A 388 -18.54 -5.51 6.69
C ASN A 388 -17.15 -5.09 6.17
N ALA A 389 -16.54 -5.90 5.30
CA ALA A 389 -15.26 -5.59 4.66
C ALA A 389 -15.31 -4.28 3.87
N LEU A 390 -16.36 -4.08 3.06
CA LEU A 390 -16.58 -2.84 2.32
C LEU A 390 -16.84 -1.67 3.28
N PHE A 391 -17.70 -1.84 4.27
CA PHE A 391 -18.00 -0.80 5.26
C PHE A 391 -16.73 -0.30 5.98
N ASN A 392 -15.90 -1.22 6.45
CA ASN A 392 -14.63 -0.90 7.11
C ASN A 392 -13.66 -0.20 6.16
N THR A 393 -13.60 -0.62 4.90
CA THR A 393 -12.65 -0.04 3.94
C THR A 393 -13.05 1.35 3.47
N PHE A 394 -14.33 1.55 3.13
CA PHE A 394 -14.79 2.80 2.53
C PHE A 394 -15.13 3.88 3.56
N LEU A 395 -15.72 3.50 4.70
CA LEU A 395 -16.35 4.48 5.61
C LEU A 395 -15.58 4.70 6.92
N ARG A 396 -14.91 3.68 7.46
CA ARG A 396 -14.11 3.83 8.69
C ARG A 396 -12.76 4.53 8.40
N PRO A 397 -12.14 5.23 9.38
CA PRO A 397 -12.55 5.36 10.78
C PRO A 397 -13.66 6.40 11.02
N PHE A 398 -14.52 6.14 11.99
CA PHE A 398 -15.44 7.11 12.60
C PHE A 398 -14.83 7.76 13.85
N PRO A 399 -15.36 8.90 14.32
CA PRO A 399 -14.93 9.51 15.58
C PRO A 399 -15.00 8.56 16.80
N THR A 400 -15.96 7.63 16.80
CA THR A 400 -16.19 6.62 17.84
C THR A 400 -15.30 5.40 17.73
N ASP A 401 -14.58 5.21 16.62
CA ASP A 401 -13.68 4.08 16.45
C ASP A 401 -12.41 4.23 17.34
N PRO A 402 -11.76 3.13 17.74
CA PRO A 402 -10.51 3.19 18.48
C PRO A 402 -9.38 3.78 17.61
N GLY A 403 -8.40 4.43 18.26
CA GLY A 403 -7.22 4.97 17.58
C GLY A 403 -6.79 6.36 18.06
N GLY A 404 -5.61 6.78 17.61
CA GLY A 404 -5.07 8.11 17.92
C GLY A 404 -5.74 9.25 17.16
N LYS A 405 -5.32 10.49 17.44
CA LYS A 405 -5.93 11.73 16.90
C LYS A 405 -5.93 11.83 15.37
N LEU A 406 -5.00 11.16 14.69
CA LEU A 406 -4.96 11.12 13.22
C LEU A 406 -6.24 10.52 12.59
N LYS A 407 -7.04 9.75 13.36
CA LYS A 407 -8.33 9.23 12.89
C LYS A 407 -9.32 10.33 12.50
N TYR A 408 -9.28 11.49 13.16
CA TYR A 408 -10.22 12.59 12.86
C TYR A 408 -9.92 13.23 11.51
N LEU A 409 -8.64 13.36 11.16
CA LEU A 409 -8.21 13.82 9.84
C LEU A 409 -8.61 12.82 8.75
N ALA A 410 -8.41 11.53 9.00
CA ALA A 410 -8.84 10.44 8.11
C ALA A 410 -10.36 10.40 7.90
N PHE A 411 -11.14 10.62 8.97
CA PHE A 411 -12.60 10.71 8.89
C PHE A 411 -13.04 11.93 8.07
N LEU A 412 -12.48 13.11 8.35
CA LEU A 412 -12.78 14.34 7.62
C LEU A 412 -12.45 14.19 6.13
N GLU A 413 -11.33 13.54 5.80
CA GLU A 413 -10.98 13.24 4.41
C GLU A 413 -12.03 12.36 3.73
N THR A 414 -12.48 11.28 4.37
CA THR A 414 -13.55 10.43 3.83
C THR A 414 -14.81 11.25 3.58
N LEU A 415 -15.20 12.12 4.53
CA LEU A 415 -16.34 13.01 4.36
C LEU A 415 -16.17 13.94 3.16
N ILE A 416 -15.00 14.60 3.02
CA ILE A 416 -14.70 15.49 1.89
C ILE A 416 -14.78 14.72 0.58
N LEU A 417 -14.14 13.55 0.49
CA LEU A 417 -14.11 12.75 -0.73
C LEU A 417 -15.51 12.38 -1.21
N PHE A 418 -16.37 11.86 -0.32
CA PHE A 418 -17.74 11.50 -0.68
C PHE A 418 -18.63 12.71 -0.89
N SER A 419 -18.43 13.81 -0.17
CA SER A 419 -19.16 15.07 -0.42
C SER A 419 -18.86 15.61 -1.82
N LEU A 420 -17.58 15.60 -2.24
CA LEU A 420 -17.18 16.00 -3.58
C LEU A 420 -17.79 15.08 -4.65
N LEU A 421 -17.81 13.76 -4.42
CA LEU A 421 -18.46 12.82 -5.33
C LEU A 421 -19.97 13.09 -5.47
N ILE A 422 -20.66 13.34 -4.35
CA ILE A 422 -22.10 13.69 -4.35
C ILE A 422 -22.33 14.99 -5.13
N VAL A 423 -21.53 16.03 -4.88
CA VAL A 423 -21.61 17.30 -5.61
C VAL A 423 -21.37 17.08 -7.11
N ALA A 424 -20.37 16.28 -7.49
CA ALA A 424 -20.09 15.95 -8.88
C ALA A 424 -21.26 15.21 -9.54
N ILE A 425 -21.93 14.29 -8.84
CA ILE A 425 -23.10 13.58 -9.35
C ILE A 425 -24.30 14.53 -9.54
N ILE A 426 -24.54 15.45 -8.59
CA ILE A 426 -25.59 16.47 -8.70
C ILE A 426 -25.30 17.40 -9.89
N GLN A 427 -24.05 17.82 -10.03
CA GLN A 427 -23.57 18.71 -11.09
C GLN A 427 -23.00 17.92 -12.29
N ARG A 428 -23.53 16.73 -12.58
CA ARG A 428 -22.96 15.86 -13.62
C ARG A 428 -23.10 16.46 -15.01
N ARG A 429 -22.06 16.35 -15.84
CA ARG A 429 -22.19 16.54 -17.29
C ARG A 429 -22.76 15.30 -17.98
N THR A 430 -23.14 15.48 -19.24
CA THR A 430 -23.32 14.37 -20.17
C THR A 430 -21.99 13.62 -20.35
N LEU A 431 -22.02 12.33 -20.05
CA LEU A 431 -20.88 11.43 -20.17
C LEU A 431 -20.92 10.69 -21.52
N SER A 432 -19.76 10.63 -22.18
CA SER A 432 -19.57 9.76 -23.33
C SER A 432 -19.69 8.28 -22.94
N ASP A 433 -19.92 7.43 -23.92
CA ASP A 433 -20.00 5.97 -23.71
C ASP A 433 -18.71 5.40 -23.09
N ARG A 434 -17.55 5.88 -23.56
CA ARG A 434 -16.23 5.50 -22.99
C ARG A 434 -16.10 5.90 -21.52
N GLU A 435 -16.55 7.09 -21.15
CA GLU A 435 -16.50 7.57 -19.76
C GLU A 435 -17.42 6.76 -18.83
N LYS A 436 -18.60 6.37 -19.31
CA LYS A 436 -19.50 5.47 -18.55
C LYS A 436 -18.86 4.10 -18.32
N GLY A 437 -18.22 3.52 -19.35
CA GLY A 437 -17.46 2.28 -19.22
C GLY A 437 -16.31 2.41 -18.21
N PHE A 438 -15.56 3.52 -18.27
CA PHE A 438 -14.47 3.80 -17.33
C PHE A 438 -14.97 3.90 -15.88
N ILE A 439 -16.06 4.63 -15.63
CA ILE A 439 -16.65 4.77 -14.29
C ILE A 439 -17.10 3.42 -13.75
N LEU A 440 -17.73 2.58 -14.58
CA LEU A 440 -18.12 1.23 -14.19
C LEU A 440 -16.89 0.38 -13.84
N SER A 441 -15.85 0.42 -14.67
CA SER A 441 -14.58 -0.27 -14.41
C SER A 441 -13.93 0.19 -13.10
N ALA A 442 -13.83 1.51 -12.88
CA ALA A 442 -13.30 2.09 -11.65
C ALA A 442 -14.12 1.69 -10.41
N PHE A 443 -15.45 1.61 -10.53
CA PHE A 443 -16.31 1.10 -9.46
C PHE A 443 -15.98 -0.36 -9.11
N ILE A 444 -15.85 -1.23 -10.13
CA ILE A 444 -15.47 -2.63 -9.90
C ILE A 444 -14.07 -2.73 -9.29
N PHE A 445 -13.10 -1.93 -9.74
CA PHE A 445 -11.78 -1.85 -9.14
C PHE A 445 -11.86 -1.51 -7.65
N CYS A 446 -12.64 -0.48 -7.29
CA CYS A 446 -12.86 -0.07 -5.90
C CYS A 446 -13.47 -1.22 -5.06
N VAL A 447 -14.49 -1.92 -5.58
CA VAL A 447 -15.12 -3.04 -4.86
C VAL A 447 -14.14 -4.19 -4.64
N LEU A 448 -13.46 -4.65 -5.70
CA LEU A 448 -12.51 -5.77 -5.61
C LEU A 448 -11.38 -5.49 -4.62
N LEU A 449 -10.78 -4.30 -4.72
CA LEU A 449 -9.72 -3.89 -3.82
C LEU A 449 -10.23 -3.66 -2.40
N GLY A 450 -11.45 -3.12 -2.26
CA GLY A 450 -12.10 -2.88 -0.98
C GLY A 450 -12.41 -4.16 -0.22
N LEU A 451 -12.86 -5.21 -0.92
CA LEU A 451 -13.06 -6.54 -0.34
C LEU A 451 -11.73 -7.13 0.16
N LEU A 452 -10.69 -7.11 -0.66
CA LEU A 452 -9.39 -7.67 -0.29
C LEU A 452 -8.80 -6.98 0.96
N ILE A 453 -8.86 -5.65 1.02
CA ILE A 453 -8.38 -4.88 2.17
C ILE A 453 -9.25 -5.17 3.40
N GLY A 454 -10.58 -5.08 3.27
CA GLY A 454 -11.50 -5.22 4.39
C GLY A 454 -11.59 -6.62 4.97
N TRP A 455 -11.35 -7.66 4.16
CA TRP A 455 -11.26 -9.04 4.64
C TRP A 455 -9.99 -9.31 5.44
N THR A 456 -8.89 -8.63 5.15
CA THR A 456 -7.57 -8.99 5.70
C THR A 456 -7.08 -8.04 6.77
N THR A 457 -7.48 -6.78 6.76
CA THR A 457 -6.83 -5.72 7.55
C THR A 457 -7.73 -5.23 8.69
N PRO A 458 -7.46 -5.58 9.96
CA PRO A 458 -8.26 -5.15 11.12
C PRO A 458 -7.76 -3.86 11.77
N VAL A 459 -6.68 -3.24 11.26
CA VAL A 459 -6.12 -2.01 11.82
C VAL A 459 -6.54 -0.81 10.96
N LEU A 460 -7.38 0.08 11.50
CA LEU A 460 -7.96 1.19 10.74
C LEU A 460 -6.91 2.14 10.14
N GLY A 461 -5.80 2.39 10.83
CA GLY A 461 -4.68 3.16 10.27
C GLY A 461 -4.06 2.50 9.04
N ALA A 462 -3.98 1.16 9.02
CA ALA A 462 -3.49 0.40 7.87
C ALA A 462 -4.51 0.39 6.72
N ILE A 463 -5.81 0.24 7.02
CA ILE A 463 -6.89 0.38 6.02
C ILE A 463 -6.79 1.74 5.32
N HIS A 464 -6.63 2.82 6.10
CA HIS A 464 -6.53 4.19 5.58
C HIS A 464 -5.39 4.32 4.55
N ARG A 465 -4.21 3.78 4.86
CA ARG A 465 -3.07 3.73 3.95
C ARG A 465 -3.36 2.85 2.72
N TYR A 466 -3.84 1.62 2.92
CA TYR A 466 -4.01 0.63 1.84
C TYR A 466 -5.10 0.99 0.84
N ARG A 467 -6.11 1.77 1.25
CA ARG A 467 -7.19 2.24 0.36
C ARG A 467 -6.81 3.46 -0.48
N LEU A 468 -5.56 3.94 -0.43
CA LEU A 468 -5.08 5.04 -1.28
C LEU A 468 -5.46 4.89 -2.77
N PRO A 469 -5.28 3.71 -3.42
CA PRO A 469 -5.68 3.52 -4.82
C PRO A 469 -7.19 3.63 -5.05
N ILE A 470 -8.00 3.21 -4.07
CA ILE A 470 -9.47 3.33 -4.12
C ILE A 470 -9.86 4.80 -4.11
N GLN A 471 -9.28 5.60 -3.20
CA GLN A 471 -9.55 7.04 -3.14
C GLN A 471 -9.13 7.76 -4.41
N LEU A 472 -7.97 7.37 -4.99
CA LEU A 472 -7.52 7.91 -6.28
C LEU A 472 -8.51 7.59 -7.40
N ALA A 473 -9.03 6.35 -7.47
CA ALA A 473 -10.04 5.97 -8.45
C ALA A 473 -11.37 6.74 -8.26
N ILE A 474 -11.81 6.93 -7.01
CA ILE A 474 -12.99 7.77 -6.70
C ILE A 474 -12.75 9.20 -7.16
N LEU A 475 -11.59 9.81 -6.86
CA LEU A 475 -11.25 11.15 -7.33
C LEU A 475 -11.24 11.27 -8.85
N CYS A 476 -10.67 10.28 -9.56
CA CYS A 476 -10.73 10.23 -11.03
C CYS A 476 -12.17 10.29 -11.54
N CYS A 477 -13.06 9.47 -10.97
CA CYS A 477 -14.49 9.49 -11.32
C CYS A 477 -15.14 10.84 -11.00
N THR A 478 -14.91 11.38 -9.80
CA THR A 478 -15.41 12.70 -9.38
C THR A 478 -14.99 13.79 -10.39
N ILE A 479 -13.71 13.84 -10.75
CA ILE A 479 -13.14 14.82 -11.68
C ILE A 479 -13.75 14.70 -13.09
N ILE A 480 -13.99 13.48 -13.58
CA ILE A 480 -14.55 13.25 -14.91
C ILE A 480 -16.03 13.65 -14.97
N ILE A 481 -16.79 13.35 -13.91
CA ILE A 481 -18.24 13.58 -13.86
C ILE A 481 -18.58 15.06 -13.66
N TRP A 482 -17.77 15.79 -12.91
CA TRP A 482 -18.10 17.13 -12.42
C TRP A 482 -18.13 18.20 -13.53
N ASN A 483 -19.27 18.86 -13.67
CA ASN A 483 -19.44 20.10 -14.42
C ASN A 483 -19.76 21.28 -13.48
N PRO A 484 -18.74 22.00 -12.99
CA PRO A 484 -18.96 23.01 -11.97
C PRO A 484 -19.85 24.16 -12.48
N HIS A 485 -20.80 24.59 -11.64
CA HIS A 485 -21.58 25.82 -11.90
C HIS A 485 -20.79 27.10 -11.63
N ILE A 486 -19.78 27.02 -10.74
CA ILE A 486 -18.93 28.16 -10.38
C ILE A 486 -17.94 28.41 -11.52
N LYS A 487 -17.98 29.62 -12.11
CA LYS A 487 -17.12 30.00 -13.25
C LYS A 487 -15.63 29.78 -12.99
N LEU A 488 -15.16 30.06 -11.77
CA LEU A 488 -13.74 29.88 -11.39
C LEU A 488 -13.27 28.43 -11.51
N LEU A 489 -14.15 27.47 -11.21
CA LEU A 489 -13.83 26.04 -11.24
C LEU A 489 -13.88 25.46 -12.66
N LYS A 490 -14.44 26.20 -13.62
CA LYS A 490 -14.70 25.71 -14.98
C LYS A 490 -13.53 26.05 -15.91
N LYS A 491 -13.23 25.11 -16.81
CA LYS A 491 -12.23 25.28 -17.86
C LYS A 491 -12.57 26.40 -18.84
#